data_AF-A0A2N2QXA6-F1
#
_entry.id   AF-A0A2N2QXA6-F1
#
_cell.length_a   1.000
_cell.length_b   1.000
_cell.length_c   1.000
_cell.angle_alpha   90.00
_cell.angle_beta   90.00
_cell.angle_gamma   90.00
#
_symmetry.space_group_name_H-M   'P 1'
#
loop_
_entity.id
_entity.type
_entity.pdbx_description
1 polymer ?
#
loop_
_entity_poly.entity_id
_entity_poly.type
_entity_poly.pdbx_seq_one_letter_code
_entity_poly.pdbx_strand_id
1 'polypeptide(L)'
;MDISSHGLLPELLVLDIPEVDAQHEAIFYRIENLKYHCIEHNELPEAVVGDLLAFLSEHFATEERMAAALQLEFTEHARMHRETLTTLGGWVRVVVSGQRDVFSFLRYLEIWFERHIREEDQPFADELHEREARNRALR
;
A
#
# COMPACT_ATOMS: atom_id res chain seq x y z
N MET A 1 -22.69 2.34 5.11
CA MET A 1 -22.14 3.68 5.41
C MET A 1 -21.27 4.05 4.23
N ASP A 2 -21.43 5.24 3.64
CA ASP A 2 -20.55 5.68 2.55
C ASP A 2 -19.28 6.21 3.21
N ILE A 3 -18.23 5.40 3.26
CA ILE A 3 -16.92 5.85 3.73
C ILE A 3 -16.39 6.77 2.63
N SER A 4 -16.26 8.07 2.91
CA SER A 4 -15.59 8.98 1.97
C SER A 4 -14.15 8.51 1.79
N SER A 5 -13.70 8.38 0.55
CA SER A 5 -12.29 8.06 0.26
C SER A 5 -11.34 9.20 0.60
N HIS A 6 -11.84 10.42 0.84
CA HIS A 6 -11.03 11.61 1.07
C HIS A 6 -10.67 11.81 2.55
N GLY A 7 -9.43 12.21 2.81
CA GLY A 7 -8.88 12.51 4.13
C GLY A 7 -8.47 11.28 4.92
N LEU A 8 -8.25 10.12 4.26
CA LEU A 8 -7.86 8.88 4.93
C LEU A 8 -6.34 8.69 4.99
N LEU A 9 -5.60 9.33 4.09
CA LEU A 9 -4.14 9.39 4.16
C LEU A 9 -3.71 10.35 5.29
N PRO A 10 -3.00 9.89 6.34
CA PRO A 10 -2.47 10.78 7.36
C PRO A 10 -1.51 11.81 6.77
N GLU A 11 -1.60 13.07 7.20
CA GLU A 11 -0.74 14.17 6.72
C GLU A 11 0.77 13.86 6.84
N LEU A 12 1.16 13.12 7.88
CA LEU A 12 2.55 12.70 8.11
C LEU A 12 3.07 11.63 7.14
N LEU A 13 2.20 11.06 6.30
CA LEU A 13 2.50 10.01 5.33
C LEU A 13 2.35 10.49 3.87
N VAL A 14 2.04 11.78 3.66
CA VAL A 14 2.01 12.39 2.33
C VAL A 14 3.44 12.50 1.80
N LEU A 15 3.63 12.14 0.53
CA LEU A 15 4.93 12.11 -0.15
C LEU A 15 5.15 13.28 -1.10
N ASP A 16 4.15 14.14 -1.31
CA ASP A 16 4.14 15.17 -2.36
C ASP A 16 4.33 14.61 -3.78
N ILE A 17 3.86 13.37 -4.00
CA ILE A 17 3.83 12.70 -5.31
C ILE A 17 2.36 12.40 -5.62
N PRO A 18 1.66 13.27 -6.39
CA PRO A 18 0.20 13.23 -6.49
C PRO A 18 -0.41 11.88 -6.90
N GLU A 19 0.27 11.13 -7.78
CA GLU A 19 -0.17 9.79 -8.20
C GLU A 19 -0.05 8.78 -7.05
N VAL A 20 1.05 8.82 -6.29
CA VAL A 20 1.31 7.88 -5.18
C VAL A 20 0.44 8.23 -3.97
N ASP A 21 0.29 9.51 -3.63
CA ASP A 21 -0.58 9.95 -2.53
C ASP A 21 -2.05 9.55 -2.77
N ALA A 22 -2.53 9.67 -4.01
CA ALA A 22 -3.86 9.21 -4.39
C ALA A 22 -3.99 7.67 -4.29
N GLN A 23 -2.93 6.92 -4.62
CA GLN A 23 -2.90 5.48 -4.45
C GLN A 23 -2.90 5.09 -2.96
N HIS A 24 -2.11 5.77 -2.12
CA HIS A 24 -2.09 5.53 -0.68
C HIS A 24 -3.44 5.77 -0.03
N GLU A 25 -4.09 6.89 -0.36
CA GLU A 25 -5.43 7.20 0.10
C GLU A 25 -6.44 6.11 -0.32
N ALA A 26 -6.35 5.66 -1.58
CA ALA A 26 -7.19 4.60 -2.10
C ALA A 26 -6.93 3.22 -1.45
N ILE A 27 -5.71 2.96 -0.95
CA ILE A 27 -5.38 1.77 -0.17
C ILE A 27 -5.95 1.89 1.25
N PHE A 28 -5.76 3.02 1.93
CA PHE A 28 -6.38 3.27 3.25
C PHE A 28 -7.91 3.09 3.19
N TYR A 29 -8.55 3.63 2.15
CA TYR A 29 -9.98 3.41 1.90
C TYR A 29 -10.35 1.93 1.80
N ARG A 30 -9.58 1.14 1.03
CA ARG A 30 -9.84 -0.30 0.87
C ARG A 30 -9.62 -1.08 2.17
N ILE A 31 -8.64 -0.69 2.98
CA ILE A 31 -8.41 -1.28 4.31
C ILE A 31 -9.62 -1.00 5.22
N GLU A 32 -10.11 0.24 5.26
CA GLU A 32 -11.28 0.60 6.07
C GLU A 32 -12.56 -0.08 5.57
N ASN A 33 -12.77 -0.17 4.24
CA ASN A 33 -13.89 -0.89 3.66
C ASN A 33 -13.83 -2.39 4.00
N LEU A 34 -12.65 -3.01 3.90
CA LEU A 34 -12.44 -4.40 4.28
C LEU A 34 -12.78 -4.63 5.76
N LYS A 35 -12.29 -3.75 6.64
CA LYS A 35 -12.56 -3.78 8.08
C LYS A 35 -14.04 -3.65 8.40
N TYR A 36 -14.78 -2.77 7.71
CA TYR A 36 -16.23 -2.66 7.86
C TYR A 36 -16.93 -4.00 7.59
N HIS A 37 -16.64 -4.64 6.45
CA HIS A 37 -17.24 -5.93 6.11
C HIS A 37 -16.87 -7.05 7.10
N CYS A 38 -15.62 -7.06 7.56
CA CYS A 38 -15.17 -8.04 8.56
C CYS A 38 -15.87 -7.86 9.91
N ILE A 39 -16.17 -6.64 10.34
CA ILE A 39 -16.90 -6.38 11.59
C ILE A 39 -18.36 -6.84 11.47
N GLU A 40 -19.01 -6.57 10.34
CA GLU A 40 -20.41 -6.93 10.10
C GLU A 40 -20.63 -8.45 10.00
N HIS A 41 -19.67 -9.19 9.43
CA HIS A 41 -19.84 -10.61 9.10
C HIS A 41 -18.93 -11.56 9.87
N ASN A 42 -17.93 -11.05 10.62
CA ASN A 42 -16.89 -11.85 11.28
C ASN A 42 -16.15 -12.82 10.35
N GLU A 43 -16.05 -12.46 9.07
CA GLU A 43 -15.46 -13.25 7.99
C GLU A 43 -14.65 -12.32 7.07
N LEU A 44 -13.66 -12.88 6.37
CA LEU A 44 -12.88 -12.13 5.39
C LEU A 44 -13.58 -12.19 4.02
N PRO A 45 -14.16 -11.10 3.51
CA PRO A 45 -14.79 -11.08 2.19
C PRO A 45 -13.75 -11.23 1.07
N GLU A 46 -13.68 -12.41 0.46
CA GLU A 46 -12.66 -12.76 -0.56
C GLU A 46 -12.59 -11.75 -1.72
N ALA A 47 -13.74 -11.27 -2.20
CA ALA A 47 -13.77 -10.29 -3.29
C ALA A 47 -13.16 -8.93 -2.89
N VAL A 48 -13.40 -8.48 -1.66
CA VAL A 48 -12.93 -7.17 -1.17
C VAL A 48 -11.43 -7.23 -0.86
N VAL A 49 -10.96 -8.30 -0.22
CA VAL A 49 -9.52 -8.48 0.02
C VAL A 49 -8.76 -8.74 -1.30
N GLY A 50 -9.38 -9.41 -2.26
CA GLY A 50 -8.83 -9.59 -3.61
C GLY A 50 -8.62 -8.26 -4.34
N ASP A 51 -9.61 -7.36 -4.29
CA ASP A 51 -9.49 -6.00 -4.85
C ASP A 51 -8.35 -5.21 -4.20
N LEU A 52 -8.21 -5.30 -2.87
CA LEU A 52 -7.09 -4.67 -2.17
C LEU A 52 -5.72 -5.20 -2.62
N LEU A 53 -5.56 -6.53 -2.73
CA LEU A 53 -4.29 -7.12 -3.17
C LEU A 53 -3.95 -6.76 -4.62
N ALA A 54 -4.96 -6.69 -5.49
CA ALA A 54 -4.77 -6.24 -6.87
C ALA A 54 -4.31 -4.77 -6.89
N PHE A 55 -4.96 -3.90 -6.13
CA PHE A 55 -4.62 -2.47 -6.07
C PHE A 55 -3.23 -2.23 -5.45
N LEU A 56 -2.84 -3.00 -4.43
CA LEU A 56 -1.46 -2.98 -3.90
C LEU A 56 -0.44 -3.35 -4.97
N SER A 57 -0.72 -4.39 -5.78
CA SER A 57 0.17 -4.77 -6.88
C SER A 57 0.29 -3.68 -7.94
N GLU A 58 -0.78 -2.95 -8.23
CA GLU A 58 -0.75 -1.81 -9.17
C GLU A 58 0.05 -0.63 -8.61
N HIS A 59 -0.13 -0.33 -7.32
CA HIS A 59 0.63 0.70 -6.62
C HIS A 59 2.14 0.41 -6.64
N PHE A 60 2.55 -0.81 -6.28
CA PHE A 60 3.96 -1.23 -6.35
C PHE A 60 4.53 -1.10 -7.77
N ALA A 61 3.75 -1.49 -8.79
CA ALA A 61 4.18 -1.32 -10.19
C ALA A 61 4.33 0.16 -10.60
N THR A 62 3.54 1.07 -10.02
CA THR A 62 3.71 2.51 -10.24
C THR A 62 5.03 3.01 -9.67
N GLU A 63 5.39 2.65 -8.45
CA GLU A 63 6.65 3.06 -7.83
C GLU A 63 7.87 2.49 -8.57
N GLU A 64 7.85 1.19 -8.91
CA GLU A 64 8.90 0.56 -9.69
C GLU A 64 9.11 1.27 -11.04
N ARG A 65 8.02 1.66 -11.71
CA ARG A 65 8.06 2.44 -12.96
C ARG A 65 8.67 3.82 -12.76
N MET A 66 8.31 4.53 -11.69
CA MET A 66 8.86 5.85 -11.36
C MET A 66 10.36 5.78 -11.08
N ALA A 67 10.79 4.81 -10.27
CA ALA A 67 12.20 4.56 -9.98
C ALA A 67 12.99 4.23 -11.26
N ALA A 68 12.45 3.36 -12.12
CA ALA A 68 13.08 3.01 -13.40
C ALA A 68 13.23 4.20 -14.34
N ALA A 69 12.23 5.10 -14.41
CA ALA A 69 12.26 6.28 -15.26
C ALA A 69 13.39 7.26 -14.90
N LEU A 70 13.80 7.27 -13.63
CA LEU A 70 14.87 8.11 -13.12
C LEU A 70 16.17 7.35 -12.82
N GLN A 71 16.23 6.05 -13.11
CA GLN A 71 17.37 5.18 -12.83
C GLN A 71 17.80 5.25 -11.35
N LEU A 72 16.83 5.08 -10.45
CA LEU A 72 17.06 4.96 -9.01
C LEU A 72 17.28 3.49 -8.64
N GLU A 73 18.10 3.24 -7.61
CA GLU A 73 18.29 1.90 -7.07
C GLU A 73 17.05 1.48 -6.27
N PHE A 74 16.27 0.54 -6.82
CA PHE A 74 14.97 0.15 -6.26
C PHE A 74 14.84 -1.37 -6.00
N THR A 75 15.95 -2.11 -6.14
CA THR A 75 15.93 -3.59 -6.13
C THR A 75 15.44 -4.15 -4.79
N GLU A 76 15.86 -3.55 -3.67
CA GLU A 76 15.50 -4.02 -2.34
C GLU A 76 14.04 -3.69 -1.99
N HIS A 77 13.59 -2.48 -2.33
CA HIS A 77 12.19 -2.08 -2.17
C HIS A 77 11.27 -3.00 -3.01
N ALA A 78 11.57 -3.21 -4.29
CA ALA A 78 10.82 -4.14 -5.14
C ALA A 78 10.82 -5.60 -4.60
N ARG A 79 11.90 -6.03 -3.93
CA ARG A 79 11.93 -7.34 -3.24
C ARG A 79 10.92 -7.36 -2.09
N MET A 80 10.86 -6.31 -1.29
CA MET A 80 9.89 -6.19 -0.20
C MET A 80 8.44 -6.21 -0.70
N HIS A 81 8.14 -5.53 -1.81
CA HIS A 81 6.81 -5.57 -2.45
C HIS A 81 6.38 -7.00 -2.78
N ARG A 82 7.24 -7.76 -3.46
CA ARG A 82 6.95 -9.17 -3.83
C ARG A 82 6.75 -10.08 -2.61
N GLU A 83 7.59 -9.90 -1.59
CA GLU A 83 7.50 -10.68 -0.35
C GLU A 83 6.22 -10.36 0.42
N THR A 84 5.82 -9.09 0.43
CA THR A 84 4.58 -8.64 1.04
C THR A 84 3.37 -9.25 0.33
N LEU A 85 3.26 -9.15 -1.00
CA LEU A 85 2.13 -9.76 -1.73
C LEU A 85 2.04 -11.27 -1.50
N THR A 86 3.20 -11.95 -1.47
CA THR A 86 3.27 -13.38 -1.17
C THR A 86 2.76 -13.67 0.25
N THR A 87 3.19 -12.87 1.22
CA THR A 87 2.83 -13.02 2.64
C THR A 87 1.34 -12.76 2.85
N LEU A 88 0.81 -11.64 2.34
CA LEU A 88 -0.59 -11.28 2.43
C LEU A 88 -1.49 -12.32 1.77
N GLY A 89 -1.16 -12.77 0.55
CA GLY A 89 -1.90 -13.83 -0.13
C GLY A 89 -1.86 -15.16 0.63
N GLY A 90 -0.76 -15.46 1.30
CA GLY A 90 -0.66 -16.59 2.24
C GLY A 90 -1.60 -16.46 3.43
N TRP A 91 -1.62 -15.29 4.07
CA TRP A 91 -2.49 -15.02 5.22
C TRP A 91 -3.96 -15.06 4.84
N VAL A 92 -4.35 -14.53 3.68
CA VAL A 92 -5.73 -14.61 3.18
C VAL A 92 -6.20 -16.06 3.13
N ARG A 93 -5.41 -16.98 2.58
CA ARG A 93 -5.77 -18.42 2.53
C ARG A 93 -5.94 -19.03 3.94
N VAL A 94 -5.08 -18.64 4.89
CA VAL A 94 -5.15 -19.13 6.28
C VAL A 94 -6.40 -18.59 6.99
N VAL A 95 -6.73 -17.31 6.79
CA VAL A 95 -7.93 -16.68 7.39
C VAL A 95 -9.21 -17.26 6.79
N VAL A 96 -9.30 -17.38 5.46
CA VAL A 96 -10.47 -17.95 4.76
C VAL A 96 -10.72 -19.40 5.18
N SER A 97 -9.66 -20.19 5.44
CA SER A 97 -9.80 -21.56 5.95
C SER A 97 -10.16 -21.66 7.44
N GLY A 98 -10.34 -20.54 8.15
CA GLY A 98 -10.68 -20.48 9.57
C GLY A 98 -9.52 -20.82 10.51
N GLN A 99 -8.30 -20.94 10.01
CA GLN A 99 -7.11 -21.28 10.81
C GLN A 99 -6.51 -20.06 11.54
N ARG A 100 -6.98 -18.85 11.21
CA ARG A 100 -6.59 -17.59 11.85
C ARG A 100 -7.79 -16.66 11.91
N ASP A 101 -7.87 -15.86 12.97
CA ASP A 101 -8.94 -14.87 13.11
C ASP A 101 -8.74 -13.69 12.14
N VAL A 102 -9.86 -13.15 11.66
CA VAL A 102 -9.88 -12.06 10.69
C VAL A 102 -9.31 -10.75 11.26
N PHE A 103 -9.49 -10.49 12.56
CA PHE A 103 -9.07 -9.24 13.20
C PHE A 103 -7.55 -9.12 13.34
N SER A 104 -6.84 -10.24 13.58
CA SER A 104 -5.38 -10.28 13.55
C SER A 104 -4.82 -9.95 12.17
N PHE A 105 -5.49 -10.37 11.10
CA PHE A 105 -5.11 -10.01 9.73
C PHE A 105 -5.33 -8.52 9.45
N LEU A 106 -6.49 -7.97 9.83
CA LEU A 106 -6.77 -6.54 9.69
C LEU A 106 -5.75 -5.67 10.43
N ARG A 107 -5.47 -6.01 11.69
CA ARG A 107 -4.50 -5.27 12.50
C ARG A 107 -3.10 -5.31 11.88
N TYR A 108 -2.71 -6.46 11.33
CA TYR A 108 -1.44 -6.57 10.63
C TYR A 108 -1.39 -5.66 9.41
N LEU A 109 -2.44 -5.67 8.58
CA LEU A 109 -2.55 -4.88 7.35
C LEU A 109 -2.48 -3.36 7.63
N GLU A 110 -3.22 -2.86 8.62
CA GLU A 110 -3.22 -1.45 9.02
C GLU A 110 -1.80 -1.00 9.46
N ILE A 111 -1.17 -1.77 10.36
CA ILE A 111 0.17 -1.45 10.88
C ILE A 111 1.23 -1.56 9.78
N TRP A 112 1.14 -2.61 8.96
CA TRP A 112 2.10 -2.87 7.90
C TRP A 112 2.09 -1.74 6.86
N PHE A 113 0.92 -1.30 6.41
CA PHE A 113 0.85 -0.29 5.35
C PHE A 113 1.37 1.07 5.81
N GLU A 114 0.99 1.53 7.00
CA GLU A 114 1.57 2.75 7.59
C GLU A 114 3.10 2.66 7.73
N ARG A 115 3.60 1.49 8.15
CA ARG A 115 5.02 1.26 8.32
C ARG A 115 5.75 1.25 6.97
N HIS A 116 5.16 0.64 5.94
CA HIS A 116 5.71 0.61 4.59
C HIS A 116 5.93 2.02 4.05
N ILE A 117 4.91 2.88 4.14
CA ILE A 117 5.01 4.27 3.70
C ILE A 117 6.15 5.00 4.43
N ARG A 118 6.24 4.82 5.74
CA ARG A 118 7.25 5.51 6.56
C ARG A 118 8.67 5.02 6.30
N GLU A 119 8.85 3.72 6.22
CA GLU A 119 10.19 3.10 6.21
C GLU A 119 10.74 2.92 4.79
N GLU A 120 9.88 2.87 3.77
CA GLU A 120 10.27 2.56 2.39
C GLU A 120 9.88 3.68 1.42
N ASP A 121 8.61 4.10 1.42
CA ASP A 121 8.10 5.03 0.38
C ASP A 121 8.56 6.47 0.61
N GLN A 122 8.67 6.91 1.87
CA GLN A 122 9.22 8.22 2.24
C GLN A 122 10.69 8.38 1.80
N PRO A 123 11.61 7.46 2.15
CA PRO A 123 12.98 7.50 1.62
C PRO A 123 13.04 7.48 0.09
N PHE A 124 12.18 6.69 -0.56
CA PHE A 124 12.08 6.65 -2.01
C PHE A 124 11.63 8.01 -2.59
N ALA A 125 10.61 8.63 -2.01
CA ALA A 125 10.11 9.93 -2.44
C ALA A 125 11.16 11.03 -2.30
N ASP A 126 11.91 11.03 -1.20
CA ASP A 126 13.03 11.96 -1.00
C ASP A 126 14.05 11.84 -2.13
N GLU A 127 14.48 10.61 -2.47
CA GLU A 127 15.43 10.38 -3.57
C GLU A 127 14.87 10.78 -4.94
N LEU A 128 13.58 10.50 -5.18
CA LEU A 128 12.86 10.87 -6.39
C LEU A 128 12.88 12.39 -6.57
N HIS A 129 12.45 13.14 -5.55
CA HIS A 129 12.41 14.60 -5.56
C HIS A 129 13.78 15.22 -5.79
N GLU A 130 14.82 14.70 -5.12
CA GLU A 130 16.21 15.13 -5.32
C GLU A 130 16.67 14.90 -6.76
N ARG A 131 16.39 13.73 -7.34
CA ARG A 131 16.77 13.42 -8.72
C ARG A 131 16.05 14.30 -9.72
N GLU A 132 14.77 14.54 -9.54
CA GLU A 132 14.02 15.45 -10.39
C GLU A 132 14.51 16.89 -10.32
N ALA A 133 14.79 17.40 -9.11
CA ALA A 133 15.32 18.75 -8.92
C ALA A 133 16.66 18.92 -9.64
N ARG A 134 17.56 17.92 -9.53
CA ARG A 134 18.83 17.91 -10.28
C ARG A 134 18.61 17.92 -11.79
N ASN A 135 17.70 17.08 -12.31
CA ASN A 135 17.39 17.03 -13.73
C ASN A 135 16.80 18.34 -14.26
N ARG A 136 16.01 19.07 -13.44
CA ARG A 136 15.49 20.40 -13.78
C ARG A 136 16.59 21.46 -13.81
N ALA A 137 17.54 21.42 -12.88
CA ALA A 137 18.65 22.38 -12.82
C ALA A 137 19.67 22.24 -13.97
N LEU A 138 19.73 21.06 -14.62
CA LEU A 138 20.62 20.77 -15.74
C LEU A 138 20.01 21.06 -17.13
N ARG A 139 18.74 21.49 -17.18
CA ARG A 139 18.02 21.88 -18.40
C ARG A 139 18.03 23.40 -18.57
#